data_AF-A0A2G2IN77-F1
#
_entry.id   AF-A0A2G2IN77-F1
#
_cell.length_a   1.000
_cell.length_b   1.000
_cell.length_c   1.000
_cell.angle_alpha   90.00
_cell.angle_beta   90.00
_cell.angle_gamma   90.00
#
_symmetry.space_group_name_H-M   'P 1'
#
loop_
_entity.id
_entity.type
_entity.pdbx_description
1 polymer ?
#
loop_
_entity_poly.entity_id
_entity_poly.type
_entity_poly.pdbx_seq_one_letter_code
_entity_poly.pdbx_strand_id
1 'polypeptide(L)'
;MAKGKKYDFNLVLVDGSWTAEIVRKITSKKTVVSKSQAGFASEEEAKIWAETELKGFLQNQIERNARRIRLVSESVEENAEESAEESDESDESEASEKHDA
;
A
#
# COMPACT_ATOMS: atom_id res chain seq x y z
N MET A 1 14.11 2.12 -7.46
CA MET A 1 13.28 2.39 -6.26
C MET A 1 14.12 3.17 -5.26
N ALA A 2 13.86 4.47 -5.04
CA ALA A 2 14.64 5.22 -4.07
C ALA A 2 14.30 4.78 -2.64
N LYS A 3 15.30 4.26 -1.93
CA LYS A 3 15.27 3.78 -0.55
C LYS A 3 14.99 4.97 0.40
N GLY A 4 13.73 5.24 0.69
CA GLY A 4 13.32 6.30 1.61
C GLY A 4 12.00 5.96 2.29
N LYS A 5 11.82 6.42 3.54
CA LYS A 5 10.59 6.20 4.31
C LYS A 5 9.40 6.83 3.55
N LYS A 6 8.27 6.10 3.47
CA LYS A 6 7.06 6.55 2.76
C LYS A 6 6.22 7.54 3.56
N TYR A 7 6.26 7.43 4.88
CA TYR A 7 5.66 8.37 5.81
C TYR A 7 6.75 8.93 6.73
N ASP A 8 6.57 10.18 7.13
CA ASP A 8 7.38 10.91 8.10
C ASP A 8 6.49 11.92 8.85
N PHE A 9 7.05 12.70 9.77
CA PHE A 9 6.33 13.79 10.41
C PHE A 9 7.15 15.09 10.48
N ASN A 10 6.44 16.22 10.50
CA ASN A 10 6.99 17.55 10.74
C ASN A 10 6.34 18.17 11.98
N LEU A 11 7.09 19.00 12.69
CA LEU A 11 6.60 19.85 13.76
C LEU A 11 6.80 21.30 13.36
N VAL A 12 5.73 22.10 13.47
CA VAL A 12 5.72 23.51 13.08
C VAL A 12 5.14 24.32 14.23
N LEU A 13 5.85 25.37 14.64
CA LEU A 13 5.35 26.33 15.61
C LEU A 13 4.56 27.42 14.86
N VAL A 14 3.26 27.54 15.17
CA VAL A 14 2.34 28.52 14.57
C VAL A 14 1.61 29.26 15.68
N ASP A 15 1.75 30.58 15.70
CA ASP A 15 1.07 31.49 16.66
C ASP A 15 1.25 31.09 18.14
N GLY A 16 2.44 30.56 18.49
CA GLY A 16 2.76 30.13 19.85
C GLY A 16 2.23 28.74 20.22
N SER A 17 1.60 28.04 19.28
CA SER A 17 1.16 26.64 19.45
C SER A 17 1.90 25.71 18.49
N TRP A 18 2.17 24.50 18.95
CA TRP A 18 2.80 23.49 18.12
C TRP A 18 1.76 22.78 17.25
N THR A 19 2.14 22.52 16.01
CA THR A 19 1.38 21.76 15.02
C THR A 19 2.22 20.58 14.56
N ALA A 20 1.65 19.39 14.61
CA ALA A 20 2.25 18.17 14.08
C ALA A 20 1.59 17.77 12.76
N GLU A 21 2.40 17.43 11.76
CA GLU A 21 1.94 17.04 10.43
C GLU A 21 2.54 15.69 10.04
N ILE A 22 1.71 14.71 9.74
CA ILE A 22 2.13 13.45 9.12
C ILE A 22 2.25 13.69 7.61
N VAL A 23 3.46 13.53 7.07
CA VAL A 23 3.73 13.71 5.64
C VAL A 23 3.92 12.37 4.93
N ARG A 24 3.45 12.32 3.69
CA ARG A 24 3.50 11.18 2.78
C ARG A 24 4.36 11.54 1.59
N LYS A 25 5.33 10.68 1.29
CA LYS A 25 6.09 10.74 0.04
C LYS A 25 5.29 10.11 -1.09
N ILE A 26 4.91 10.91 -2.08
CA ILE A 26 4.19 10.48 -3.28
C ILE A 26 5.19 10.01 -4.33
N THR A 27 6.17 10.86 -4.61
CA THR A 27 7.28 10.60 -5.54
C THR A 27 8.58 11.03 -4.89
N SER A 28 9.72 10.83 -5.55
CA SER A 28 11.01 11.33 -5.05
C SER A 28 11.01 12.84 -4.80
N LYS A 29 10.22 13.61 -5.56
CA LYS A 29 10.17 15.08 -5.55
C LYS A 29 8.95 15.67 -4.84
N LYS A 30 7.93 14.85 -4.52
CA LYS A 30 6.64 15.33 -4.00
C LYS A 30 6.30 14.66 -2.67
N THR A 31 6.13 15.48 -1.64
CA THR A 31 5.58 15.14 -0.33
C THR A 31 4.28 15.90 -0.12
N VAL A 32 3.33 15.30 0.60
CA VAL A 32 2.04 15.91 0.94
C VAL A 32 1.69 15.61 2.39
N VAL A 33 1.00 16.53 3.05
CA VAL A 33 0.45 16.30 4.38
C VAL A 33 -0.74 15.33 4.26
N SER A 34 -0.74 14.27 5.06
CA SER A 34 -1.81 13.26 5.11
C SER A 34 -2.73 13.48 6.30
N LYS A 35 -2.20 13.97 7.42
CA LYS A 35 -2.94 14.31 8.64
C LYS A 35 -2.17 15.39 9.39
N SER A 36 -2.87 16.36 9.95
CA SER A 36 -2.25 17.37 10.81
C SER A 36 -3.11 17.60 12.05
N GLN A 37 -2.46 18.00 13.13
CA GLN A 37 -3.12 18.44 14.35
C GLN A 37 -2.36 19.62 14.93
N ALA A 38 -3.10 20.68 15.26
CA ALA A 38 -2.58 21.90 15.84
C ALA A 38 -3.03 22.05 17.30
N GLY A 39 -2.49 23.06 17.98
CA GLY A 39 -2.90 23.42 19.34
C GLY A 39 -2.15 22.68 20.45
N PHE A 40 -0.99 22.10 20.17
CA PHE A 40 -0.15 21.52 21.20
C PHE A 40 0.56 22.62 22.00
N ALA A 41 0.68 22.43 23.32
CA ALA A 41 1.33 23.40 24.20
C ALA A 41 2.86 23.30 24.13
N SER A 42 3.39 22.10 23.84
CA SER A 42 4.82 21.84 23.73
C SER A 42 5.18 21.03 22.48
N GLU A 43 6.45 21.12 22.08
CA GLU A 43 7.00 20.31 21.00
C GLU A 43 6.93 18.82 21.33
N GLU A 44 7.13 18.46 22.60
CA GLU A 44 7.13 17.08 23.09
C GLU A 44 5.75 16.44 22.94
N GLU A 45 4.69 17.15 23.31
CA GLU A 45 3.30 16.70 23.13
C GLU A 45 2.99 16.47 21.64
N ALA A 46 3.37 17.44 20.79
CA ALA A 46 3.19 17.34 19.35
C ALA A 46 3.96 16.15 18.76
N LYS A 47 5.19 15.90 19.25
CA LYS A 47 6.03 14.78 18.83
C LYS A 47 5.44 13.43 19.23
N ILE A 48 5.00 13.27 20.47
CA ILE A 48 4.38 12.03 20.96
C ILE A 48 3.15 11.68 20.12
N TRP A 49 2.33 12.69 19.83
CA TRP A 49 1.18 12.51 18.95
C TRP A 49 1.61 12.09 17.54
N ALA A 50 2.61 12.77 16.96
CA ALA A 50 3.10 12.48 15.62
C ALA A 50 3.67 11.05 15.50
N GLU A 51 4.45 10.60 16.47
CA GLU A 51 5.02 9.26 16.51
C GLU A 51 3.94 8.16 16.63
N THR A 52 2.93 8.41 17.46
CA THR A 52 1.79 7.51 17.64
C THR A 52 1.00 7.34 16.34
N GLU A 53 0.67 8.46 15.69
CA GLU A 53 -0.04 8.46 14.42
C GLU A 53 0.80 7.83 13.31
N LEU A 54 2.10 8.16 13.22
CA LEU A 54 3.01 7.58 12.23
C LEU A 54 3.03 6.05 12.31
N LYS A 55 3.05 5.48 13.52
CA LYS A 55 2.98 4.02 13.73
C LYS A 55 1.69 3.43 13.13
N GLY A 56 0.55 4.10 13.32
CA GLY A 56 -0.73 3.71 12.72
C GLY A 56 -0.69 3.73 11.18
N PHE A 57 -0.09 4.77 10.58
CA PHE A 57 0.08 4.84 9.12
C PHE A 57 0.96 3.72 8.56
N LEU A 58 2.03 3.35 9.27
CA LEU A 58 2.91 2.25 8.88
C LEU A 58 2.21 0.90 8.99
N GLN A 59 1.48 0.64 10.07
CA GLN A 59 0.73 -0.60 10.24
C GLN A 59 -0.34 -0.77 9.16
N ASN A 60 -1.11 0.29 8.88
CA ASN A 60 -2.11 0.30 7.81
C ASN A 60 -1.49 0.08 6.43
N GLN A 61 -0.24 0.53 6.20
CA GLN A 61 0.47 0.27 4.96
C GLN A 61 0.89 -1.19 4.85
N ILE A 62 1.42 -1.77 5.92
CA ILE A 62 1.83 -3.18 5.97
C ILE A 62 0.62 -4.07 5.69
N GLU A 63 -0.50 -3.85 6.36
CA GLU A 63 -1.72 -4.65 6.19
C GLU A 63 -2.26 -4.57 4.76
N ARG A 64 -2.35 -3.35 4.19
CA ARG A 64 -2.78 -3.17 2.80
C ARG A 64 -1.84 -3.84 1.80
N ASN A 65 -0.52 -3.81 2.05
CA ASN A 65 0.44 -4.48 1.19
C ASN A 65 0.32 -6.01 1.31
N ALA A 66 0.16 -6.55 2.51
CA ALA A 66 -0.07 -7.97 2.72
C ALA A 66 -1.35 -8.45 2.03
N ARG A 67 -2.44 -7.70 2.16
CA ARG A 67 -3.71 -7.99 1.47
C ARG A 67 -3.56 -7.98 -0.05
N ARG A 68 -2.84 -6.99 -0.60
CA ARG A 68 -2.57 -6.92 -2.04
C ARG A 68 -1.74 -8.13 -2.50
N ILE A 69 -0.71 -8.51 -1.75
CA ILE A 69 0.13 -9.67 -2.09
C ILE A 69 -0.72 -10.94 -2.13
N ARG A 70 -1.56 -11.16 -1.11
CA ARG A 70 -2.46 -12.32 -1.07
C ARG A 70 -3.43 -12.36 -2.26
N LEU A 71 -4.08 -11.24 -2.58
CA LEU A 71 -5.02 -11.18 -3.70
C LEU A 71 -4.33 -11.42 -5.03
N VAL A 72 -3.12 -10.88 -5.21
CA VAL A 72 -2.33 -11.11 -6.43
C VAL A 72 -1.86 -12.56 -6.52
N SER A 73 -1.46 -13.20 -5.41
CA SER A 73 -1.08 -14.62 -5.46
C SER A 73 -2.26 -15.52 -5.79
N GLU A 74 -3.42 -15.30 -5.17
CA GLU A 74 -4.64 -16.08 -5.40
C GLU A 74 -5.13 -15.94 -6.85
N SER A 75 -5.21 -14.71 -7.37
CA SER A 75 -5.59 -14.48 -8.77
C SER A 75 -4.57 -15.00 -9.79
N VAL A 76 -3.28 -15.10 -9.44
CA VAL A 76 -2.27 -15.70 -10.34
C VAL A 76 -2.38 -17.22 -10.36
N GLU A 77 -2.65 -17.85 -9.21
CA GLU A 77 -2.88 -19.30 -9.14
C GLU A 77 -4.18 -19.67 -9.88
N GLU A 78 -5.26 -18.95 -9.64
CA GLU A 78 -6.56 -19.18 -10.29
C GLU A 78 -6.47 -19.00 -11.82
N ASN A 79 -5.76 -17.97 -12.30
CA ASN A 79 -5.54 -17.78 -13.74
C ASN A 79 -4.60 -18.83 -14.35
N ALA A 80 -3.68 -19.39 -13.57
CA ALA A 80 -2.77 -20.44 -14.04
C ALA A 80 -3.48 -21.81 -14.12
N GLU A 81 -4.36 -22.10 -13.17
CA GLU A 81 -5.22 -23.30 -13.19
C GLU A 81 -6.26 -23.20 -14.30
N GLU A 82 -6.96 -22.07 -14.45
CA GLU A 82 -7.92 -21.84 -15.53
C GLU A 82 -7.25 -21.93 -16.91
N SER A 83 -6.05 -21.36 -17.07
CA SER A 83 -5.28 -21.49 -18.32
C SER A 83 -4.78 -22.91 -18.58
N ALA A 84 -4.55 -23.73 -17.55
CA ALA A 84 -4.13 -25.11 -17.71
C ALA A 84 -5.32 -26.02 -18.07
N GLU A 85 -6.47 -25.83 -17.42
CA GLU A 85 -7.72 -26.53 -17.73
C GLU A 85 -8.24 -26.17 -19.13
N GLU A 86 -8.19 -24.89 -19.52
CA GLU A 86 -8.58 -24.45 -20.88
C GLU A 86 -7.65 -25.03 -21.95
N SER A 87 -6.37 -25.26 -21.64
CA SER A 87 -5.43 -25.89 -22.57
C SER A 87 -5.65 -27.40 -22.74
N ASP A 88 -6.05 -28.12 -21.69
CA ASP A 88 -6.33 -29.56 -21.72
C ASP A 88 -7.65 -29.84 -22.49
N GLU A 89 -8.69 -29.05 -22.23
CA GLU A 89 -9.99 -29.14 -22.92
C GLU A 89 -9.87 -28.80 -24.43
N SER A 90 -8.96 -27.89 -24.79
CA SER A 90 -8.69 -27.53 -26.19
C SER A 90 -8.03 -28.67 -26.98
N ASP A 91 -7.06 -29.38 -26.38
CA ASP A 91 -6.33 -30.49 -27.03
C ASP A 91 -7.25 -31.71 -27.26
N GLU A 92 -8.19 -31.96 -26.34
CA GLU A 92 -9.16 -33.05 -26.45
C GLU A 92 -10.22 -32.78 -27.54
N SER A 93 -10.61 -31.51 -27.73
CA SER A 93 -11.51 -31.10 -28.81
C SER A 93 -10.89 -31.27 -30.21
N GLU A 94 -9.62 -30.88 -30.40
CA GLU A 94 -8.90 -31.03 -31.68
C GLU A 94 -8.63 -32.51 -32.05
N ALA A 95 -8.51 -33.40 -31.06
CA ALA A 95 -8.33 -34.83 -31.28
C ALA A 95 -9.63 -35.50 -31.78
N SER A 96 -10.79 -35.02 -31.30
CA SER A 96 -12.11 -35.54 -31.70
C SER A 96 -12.50 -35.13 -33.14
N GLU A 97 -12.07 -33.96 -33.59
CA GLU A 97 -12.45 -33.40 -34.89
C GLU A 97 -11.65 -34.02 -36.08
N LYS A 98 -10.53 -34.70 -35.79
CA LYS A 98 -9.72 -35.42 -36.80
C LYS A 98 -10.17 -36.87 -37.06
N HIS A 99 -11.18 -37.38 -36.37
CA HIS A 99 -11.63 -38.76 -36.50
C HIS A 99 -12.85 -38.98 -37.41
N ASP A 100 -13.41 -37.90 -37.97
CA ASP A 100 -14.64 -37.93 -38.80
C ASP A 100 -14.45 -37.39 -40.24
N ALA A 101 -13.21 -37.40 -40.78
CA ALA A 101 -12.88 -36.95 -42.15
C ALA A 101 -12.36 -38.08 -43.06
#